data_AF-A0A936MQ58-F1
#
_entry.id   AF-A0A936MQ58-F1
#
_cell.length_a   1.000
_cell.length_b   1.000
_cell.length_c   1.000
_cell.angle_alpha   90.00
_cell.angle_beta   90.00
_cell.angle_gamma   90.00
#
_symmetry.space_group_name_H-M   'P 1'
#
loop_
_entity.id
_entity.type
_entity.pdbx_description
1 polymer ?
#
loop_
_entity_poly.entity_id
_entity_poly.type
_entity_poly.pdbx_seq_one_letter_code
_entity_poly.pdbx_strand_id
1 'polypeptide(L)'
;MTIEGAANATGKVTAVLGSLYPQTRRVPLVAEIPNGTDSGLLAGSFVRAQVVAEAPVDALELPGSAIRPGSQDEVVVVKDGKAHLVRVSFANGASGTIYVRKGLDASDRVVARPRSETKRRRRDRPCSRGKVKFALTIDFAFEELA
;
A
#
# COMPACT_ATOMS: atom_id res chain seq x y z
N MET A 1 2.31 -17.56 14.67
CA MET A 1 1.97 -17.23 16.08
C MET A 1 2.99 -17.92 16.95
N THR A 2 3.71 -17.19 17.81
CA THR A 2 4.82 -17.73 18.60
C THR A 2 4.50 -17.59 20.09
N ILE A 3 4.69 -18.65 20.86
CA ILE A 3 4.68 -18.64 22.32
C ILE A 3 6.13 -18.91 22.72
N GLU A 4 6.71 -18.12 23.62
CA GLU A 4 8.04 -18.43 24.13
C GLU A 4 7.99 -19.79 24.83
N GLY A 5 8.58 -20.82 24.18
CA GLY A 5 8.62 -22.20 24.67
C GLY A 5 7.79 -23.24 23.92
N ALA A 6 7.01 -22.88 22.88
CA ALA A 6 6.22 -23.84 22.08
C ALA A 6 6.46 -23.69 20.57
N ALA A 7 6.32 -24.79 19.82
CA ALA A 7 6.47 -24.79 18.36
C ALA A 7 5.46 -23.84 17.70
N ASN A 8 5.85 -23.20 16.60
CA ASN A 8 4.98 -22.30 15.87
C ASN A 8 3.74 -23.07 15.36
N ALA A 9 2.56 -22.73 15.87
CA ALA A 9 1.31 -23.31 15.41
C ALA A 9 0.64 -22.41 14.35
N THR A 10 0.20 -23.02 13.25
CA THR A 10 -0.57 -22.35 12.19
C THR A 10 -2.05 -22.63 12.39
N GLY A 11 -2.88 -21.61 12.17
CA GLY A 11 -4.33 -21.74 12.27
C GLY A 11 -5.04 -20.77 11.34
N LYS A 12 -6.36 -20.89 11.28
CA LYS A 12 -7.22 -20.10 10.39
C LYS A 12 -8.09 -19.17 11.21
N VAL A 13 -8.20 -17.92 10.76
CA VAL A 13 -9.19 -16.98 11.30
C VAL A 13 -10.58 -17.42 10.86
N THR A 14 -11.46 -17.73 11.81
CA THR A 14 -12.81 -18.22 11.52
C THR A 14 -13.88 -17.15 11.67
N ALA A 15 -13.65 -16.16 12.55
CA ALA A 15 -14.57 -15.04 12.70
C ALA A 15 -13.85 -13.74 13.04
N VAL A 16 -14.32 -12.65 12.42
CA VAL A 16 -14.06 -11.29 12.87
C VAL A 16 -15.40 -10.76 13.39
N LEU A 17 -15.49 -10.54 14.70
CA LEU A 17 -16.74 -10.13 15.31
C LEU A 17 -17.02 -8.67 14.95
N GLY A 18 -18.23 -8.37 14.45
CA GLY A 18 -18.61 -7.03 13.97
C GLY A 18 -18.76 -5.95 15.05
N SER A 19 -18.34 -6.22 16.28
CA SER A 19 -18.45 -5.30 17.41
C SER A 19 -17.10 -4.70 17.76
N LEU A 20 -16.98 -3.39 17.60
CA LEU A 20 -15.80 -2.63 17.99
C LEU A 20 -15.90 -2.25 19.47
N TYR A 21 -14.91 -2.58 20.28
CA TYR A 21 -14.85 -2.08 21.65
C TYR A 21 -14.46 -0.59 21.62
N PRO A 22 -15.33 0.34 22.07
CA PRO A 22 -15.09 1.78 21.87
C PRO A 22 -13.91 2.32 22.67
N GLN A 23 -13.65 1.75 23.86
CA GLN A 23 -12.59 2.19 24.76
C GLN A 23 -11.19 1.82 24.23
N THR A 24 -11.04 0.63 23.66
CA THR A 24 -9.76 0.11 23.20
C THR A 24 -9.57 0.24 21.69
N ARG A 25 -10.64 0.56 20.96
CA ARG A 25 -10.71 0.54 19.48
C ARG A 25 -10.22 -0.78 18.90
N ARG A 26 -10.47 -1.89 19.62
CA ARG A 26 -10.11 -3.25 19.21
C ARG A 26 -11.33 -4.01 18.72
N VAL A 27 -11.11 -4.84 17.69
CA VAL A 27 -12.10 -5.78 17.17
C VAL A 27 -11.71 -7.17 17.64
N PRO A 28 -12.62 -7.93 18.28
CA PRO A 28 -12.32 -9.29 18.68
C PRO A 28 -12.32 -10.21 17.46
N LEU A 29 -11.33 -11.10 17.41
CA LEU A 29 -11.09 -12.03 16.32
C LEU A 29 -10.95 -13.44 16.91
N VAL A 30 -11.61 -14.39 16.27
CA VAL A 30 -11.59 -15.81 16.64
C VAL A 30 -10.81 -16.56 15.58
N ALA A 31 -9.82 -17.33 16.01
CA ALA A 31 -9.03 -18.19 15.16
C ALA A 31 -9.06 -19.62 15.70
N GLU A 32 -9.16 -20.58 14.80
CA GLU A 32 -9.06 -22.01 15.10
C GLU A 32 -7.65 -22.47 14.80
N ILE A 33 -7.05 -23.13 15.78
CA ILE A 33 -5.69 -23.67 15.69
C ILE A 33 -5.79 -25.16 16.00
N PRO A 34 -5.39 -26.04 15.08
CA PRO A 34 -5.32 -27.47 15.37
C PRO A 34 -4.38 -27.72 16.55
N ASN A 35 -4.88 -28.30 17.63
CA ASN A 35 -4.08 -28.64 18.80
C ASN A 35 -3.52 -30.06 18.65
N GLY A 36 -2.50 -30.20 17.80
CA GLY A 36 -1.78 -31.46 17.60
C GLY A 36 -0.78 -31.76 18.72
N THR A 37 -0.15 -32.93 18.66
CA THR A 37 0.92 -33.32 19.61
C THR A 37 2.07 -32.32 19.67
N ASP A 38 2.31 -31.59 18.58
CA ASP A 38 3.44 -30.66 18.45
C ASP A 38 3.10 -29.21 18.83
N SER A 39 1.82 -28.83 18.94
CA SER A 39 1.43 -27.43 19.21
C SER A 39 1.50 -27.04 20.68
N GLY A 40 1.32 -28.01 21.59
CA GLY A 40 1.47 -27.80 23.04
C GLY A 40 0.59 -26.69 23.63
N LEU A 41 -0.53 -26.34 22.97
CA LEU A 41 -1.37 -25.22 23.40
C LEU A 41 -2.27 -25.65 24.56
N LEU A 42 -2.00 -25.09 25.74
CA LEU A 42 -2.86 -25.25 26.90
C LEU A 42 -3.90 -24.13 26.96
N ALA A 43 -5.12 -24.47 27.36
CA ALA A 43 -6.19 -23.50 27.57
C ALA A 43 -5.76 -22.43 28.59
N GLY A 44 -6.02 -21.16 28.26
CA GLY A 44 -5.63 -20.02 29.12
C GLY A 44 -4.19 -19.51 28.93
N SER A 45 -3.39 -20.15 28.08
CA SER A 45 -2.04 -19.67 27.78
C SER A 45 -2.03 -18.35 27.01
N PHE A 46 -1.05 -17.50 27.30
CA PHE A 46 -0.80 -16.30 26.51
C PHE A 46 -0.06 -16.62 25.22
N VAL A 47 -0.42 -15.94 24.14
CA VAL A 47 0.12 -16.21 22.80
C VAL A 47 0.45 -14.92 22.06
N ARG A 48 1.51 -14.93 21.25
CA ARG A 48 1.78 -13.85 20.28
C ARG A 48 1.31 -14.26 18.90
N ALA A 49 0.11 -13.83 18.52
CA ALA A 49 -0.42 -14.06 17.19
C ALA A 49 0.21 -13.14 16.14
N GLN A 50 0.50 -13.71 14.97
CA GLN A 50 0.79 -12.95 13.75
C GLN A 50 -0.28 -13.34 12.74
N VAL A 51 -1.08 -12.37 12.32
CA VAL A 51 -2.11 -12.56 11.30
C VAL A 51 -1.51 -12.15 9.97
N VAL A 52 -1.47 -13.07 9.02
CA VAL A 52 -0.99 -12.82 7.65
C VAL A 52 -2.23 -12.68 6.76
N ALA A 53 -2.32 -11.58 6.01
CA ALA A 53 -3.37 -11.41 5.01
C ALA A 53 -2.86 -11.99 3.67
N GLU A 54 -3.59 -12.95 3.12
CA GLU A 54 -3.13 -13.75 1.97
C GLU A 54 -3.29 -13.09 0.60
N ALA A 55 -3.99 -11.97 0.48
CA ALA A 55 -4.22 -11.38 -0.84
C ALA A 55 -3.10 -10.38 -1.20
N PRO A 56 -2.15 -10.72 -2.09
CA PRO A 56 -1.42 -9.69 -2.82
C PRO A 56 -2.47 -8.87 -3.57
N VAL A 57 -2.52 -7.58 -3.25
CA VAL A 57 -3.40 -6.65 -3.95
C VAL A 57 -2.58 -6.06 -5.07
N ASP A 58 -3.01 -6.27 -6.31
CA ASP A 58 -2.40 -5.60 -7.46
C ASP A 58 -2.45 -4.09 -7.24
N ALA A 59 -1.27 -3.49 -7.14
CA ALA A 59 -1.11 -2.08 -6.89
C ALA A 59 0.13 -1.57 -7.63
N LEU A 60 0.03 -0.34 -8.12
CA LEU A 60 1.15 0.34 -8.76
C LEU A 60 2.05 0.92 -7.67
N GLU A 61 3.30 0.49 -7.63
CA GLU A 61 4.29 1.05 -6.71
C GLU A 61 4.86 2.35 -7.29
N LEU A 62 4.78 3.43 -6.50
CA LEU A 62 5.36 4.72 -6.83
C LEU A 62 6.20 5.22 -5.66
N PRO A 63 7.21 6.09 -5.90
CA PRO A 63 7.86 6.79 -4.81
C PRO A 63 6.86 7.73 -4.13
N GLY A 64 6.89 7.84 -2.81
CA GLY A 64 6.00 8.75 -2.06
C GLY A 64 6.18 10.22 -2.46
N SER A 65 7.32 10.59 -3.05
CA SER A 65 7.55 11.92 -3.60
C SER A 65 6.69 12.25 -4.84
N ALA A 66 6.01 11.27 -5.43
CA ALA A 66 5.10 11.46 -6.57
C ALA A 66 3.78 12.12 -6.16
N ILE A 67 3.40 12.05 -4.89
CA ILE A 67 2.26 12.79 -4.36
C ILE A 67 2.56 14.29 -4.43
N ARG A 68 1.58 15.05 -4.90
CA ARG A 68 1.71 16.50 -5.01
C ARG A 68 1.84 17.15 -3.64
N PRO A 69 2.91 17.93 -3.37
CA PRO A 69 3.04 18.67 -2.13
C PRO A 69 1.85 19.61 -1.90
N GLY A 70 1.25 19.53 -0.71
CA GLY A 70 0.06 20.31 -0.35
C GLY A 70 -1.27 19.69 -0.80
N SER A 71 -1.25 18.52 -1.45
CA SER A 71 -2.43 17.72 -1.76
C SER A 71 -2.48 16.47 -0.88
N GLN A 72 -3.67 15.94 -0.66
CA GLN A 72 -3.85 14.73 0.15
C GLN A 72 -3.66 13.45 -0.67
N ASP A 73 -4.09 13.46 -1.94
CA ASP A 73 -4.22 12.25 -2.75
C ASP A 73 -4.15 12.53 -4.26
N GLU A 74 -3.48 13.60 -4.69
CA GLU A 74 -3.29 13.90 -6.10
C GLU A 74 -1.87 13.57 -6.58
N VAL A 75 -1.79 12.97 -7.77
CA VAL A 75 -0.56 12.80 -8.56
C VAL A 75 -0.66 13.59 -9.86
N VAL A 76 0.48 13.91 -10.45
CA VAL A 76 0.55 14.57 -11.76
C VAL A 76 0.89 13.54 -12.82
N VAL A 77 -0.03 13.35 -13.77
CA VAL A 77 0.14 12.47 -14.94
C VAL A 77 0.38 13.31 -16.19
N VAL A 78 1.27 12.87 -17.06
CA VAL A 78 1.53 13.53 -18.35
C VAL A 78 0.74 12.82 -19.45
N LYS A 79 -0.29 13.48 -19.99
CA LYS A 79 -1.06 13.02 -21.17
C LYS A 79 -1.01 14.10 -22.25
N ASP A 80 -0.76 13.71 -23.49
CA ASP A 80 -0.68 14.62 -24.64
C ASP A 80 0.28 15.81 -24.43
N GLY A 81 1.40 15.57 -23.74
CA GLY A 81 2.39 16.60 -23.39
C GLY A 81 1.92 17.63 -22.36
N LYS A 82 0.78 17.40 -21.69
CA LYS A 82 0.21 18.29 -20.67
C LYS A 82 0.14 17.59 -19.32
N ALA A 83 0.27 18.38 -18.26
CA ALA A 83 0.11 17.90 -16.89
C ALA A 83 -1.38 17.81 -16.52
N HIS A 84 -1.79 16.65 -16.03
CA HIS A 84 -3.13 16.36 -15.53
C HIS A 84 -3.04 15.96 -14.06
N LEU A 85 -3.83 16.62 -13.22
CA LEU A 85 -4.00 16.21 -11.83
C LEU A 85 -5.01 15.07 -11.76
N VAL A 86 -4.59 13.96 -11.18
CA VAL A 86 -5.42 12.77 -11.03
C VAL A 86 -5.45 12.39 -9.56
N ARG A 87 -6.65 12.15 -9.05
CA ARG A 87 -6.88 11.72 -7.69
C ARG A 87 -6.70 10.21 -7.59
N VAL A 88 -5.89 9.74 -6.65
CA VAL A 88 -5.52 8.34 -6.49
C VAL A 88 -5.94 7.81 -5.13
N SER A 89 -6.25 6.52 -5.05
CA SER A 89 -6.38 5.81 -3.78
C SER A 89 -5.11 5.01 -3.54
N PHE A 90 -4.37 5.33 -2.48
CA PHE A 90 -3.10 4.68 -2.18
C PHE A 90 -3.03 4.19 -0.74
N ALA A 91 -2.06 3.32 -0.48
CA ALA A 91 -1.61 2.93 0.85
C ALA A 91 -0.10 3.23 0.96
N ASN A 92 0.38 3.51 2.17
CA ASN A 92 1.81 3.69 2.39
C ASN A 92 2.51 2.33 2.32
N GLY A 93 3.56 2.25 1.53
CA GLY A 93 4.44 1.10 1.44
C GLY A 93 5.62 1.18 2.40
N ALA A 94 6.54 0.24 2.27
CA ALA A 94 7.81 0.28 2.98
C ALA A 94 8.74 1.34 2.37
N SER A 95 9.73 1.81 3.13
CA SER A 95 10.84 2.62 2.60
C SER A 95 10.43 3.90 1.85
N GLY A 96 9.27 4.47 2.18
CA GLY A 96 8.79 5.73 1.58
C GLY A 96 8.16 5.56 0.19
N THR A 97 7.77 4.36 -0.19
CA THR A 97 6.95 4.11 -1.39
C THR A 97 5.47 4.17 -1.05
N ILE A 98 4.65 4.28 -2.09
CA ILE A 98 3.19 4.22 -2.01
C ILE A 98 2.68 3.16 -2.98
N TYR A 99 1.65 2.45 -2.57
CA TYR A 99 0.95 1.48 -3.41
C TYR A 99 -0.38 2.09 -3.86
N VAL A 100 -0.48 2.43 -5.14
CA VAL A 100 -1.68 3.00 -5.76
C VAL A 100 -2.60 1.89 -6.24
N ARG A 101 -3.82 1.86 -5.70
CA ARG A 101 -4.84 0.84 -6.01
C ARG A 101 -5.87 1.32 -7.03
N LYS A 102 -6.11 2.63 -7.11
CA LYS A 102 -7.12 3.22 -8.01
C LYS A 102 -6.68 4.59 -8.48
N GLY A 103 -7.16 4.97 -9.67
CA GLY A 103 -6.97 6.31 -10.24
C GLY A 103 -5.76 6.44 -11.15
N LEU A 104 -5.01 5.36 -11.38
CA LEU A 104 -3.87 5.36 -12.29
C LEU A 104 -3.86 4.04 -13.07
N ASP A 105 -3.54 4.12 -14.35
CA ASP A 105 -3.32 2.96 -15.21
C ASP A 105 -1.82 2.65 -15.32
N ALA A 106 -1.45 1.39 -15.58
CA ALA A 106 -0.05 0.99 -15.73
C ALA A 106 0.66 1.71 -16.90
N SER A 107 -0.11 2.18 -17.89
CA SER A 107 0.41 2.94 -19.04
C SER A 107 0.61 4.43 -18.77
N ASP A 108 0.17 4.95 -17.62
CA ASP A 108 0.21 6.37 -17.31
C ASP A 108 1.61 6.84 -16.86
N ARG A 109 2.09 7.93 -17.47
CA ARG A 109 3.38 8.54 -17.10
C ARG A 109 3.22 9.52 -15.94
N VAL A 110 3.76 9.17 -14.78
CA VAL A 110 3.66 9.99 -13.55
C VAL A 110 4.92 10.82 -13.31
N VAL A 111 4.73 12.04 -12.81
CA VAL A 111 5.83 12.91 -12.37
C VAL A 111 6.28 12.51 -10.97
N ALA A 112 7.53 12.06 -10.82
CA ALA A 112 8.05 11.57 -9.54
C ALA A 112 8.26 12.64 -8.45
N ARG A 113 8.34 13.92 -8.81
CA ARG A 113 8.50 15.07 -7.89
C ARG A 113 7.78 16.31 -8.42
N PRO A 114 6.45 16.38 -8.34
CA PRO A 114 5.70 17.53 -8.82
C PRO A 114 5.90 18.76 -7.92
N ARG A 115 5.84 19.95 -8.51
CA ARG A 115 5.82 21.21 -7.74
C ARG A 115 4.39 21.50 -7.25
N SER A 116 4.29 22.17 -6.10
CA SER A 116 3.02 22.63 -5.51
C SER A 116 2.22 23.52 -6.48
N GLU A 117 2.90 24.28 -7.34
CA GLU A 117 2.29 25.22 -8.29
C GLU A 117 1.63 24.57 -9.52
N THR A 118 1.70 23.25 -9.68
CA THR A 118 1.04 22.55 -10.80
C THR A 118 -0.49 22.71 -10.68
N LYS A 119 -1.07 23.65 -11.43
CA LYS A 119 -2.49 24.02 -11.29
C LYS A 119 -3.41 23.07 -12.06
N ARG A 120 -4.57 22.80 -11.48
CA ARG A 120 -5.70 22.15 -12.16
C ARG A 120 -6.19 23.07 -13.28
N ARG A 121 -6.00 22.66 -14.54
CA ARG A 121 -6.51 23.30 -15.77
C ARG A 121 -6.84 24.81 -15.63
N ARG A 122 -5.81 25.64 -15.76
CA ARG A 122 -5.92 26.80 -16.66
C ARG A 122 -4.84 26.65 -17.72
N ARG A 123 -5.00 27.36 -18.84
CA ARG A 123 -4.17 27.27 -20.05
C ARG A 123 -2.71 27.61 -19.71
N ASP A 124 -1.98 26.65 -19.18
CA ASP A 124 -0.59 26.87 -18.75
C ASP A 124 0.25 27.08 -20.00
N ARG A 125 0.96 28.21 -20.01
CA ARG A 125 2.06 28.44 -20.94
C ARG A 125 2.99 27.23 -20.88
N PRO A 126 3.54 26.78 -22.02
CA PRO A 126 4.60 25.78 -21.99
C PRO A 126 5.69 26.27 -21.03
N CYS A 127 6.00 25.47 -20.02
CA CYS A 127 7.03 25.78 -19.03
C CYS A 127 8.29 26.26 -19.77
N SER A 128 8.68 27.51 -19.56
CA SER A 128 9.83 28.12 -20.20
C SER A 128 11.10 27.40 -19.76
N ARG A 129 11.69 26.62 -20.67
CA ARG A 129 13.12 26.24 -20.80
C ARG A 129 13.97 26.19 -19.52
N GLY A 130 13.44 25.68 -18.41
CA GLY A 130 14.23 25.13 -17.33
C GLY A 130 14.41 23.66 -17.65
N LYS A 131 15.65 23.18 -17.81
CA LYS A 131 15.94 21.75 -18.03
C LYS A 131 15.30 20.92 -16.91
N VAL A 132 14.07 20.44 -17.12
CA VAL A 132 13.49 19.38 -16.32
C VAL A 132 14.22 18.14 -16.81
N LYS A 133 15.13 17.60 -15.99
CA LYS A 133 15.76 16.31 -16.27
C LYS A 133 14.65 15.27 -16.27
N PHE A 134 14.22 14.87 -17.45
CA PHE A 134 13.40 13.69 -17.66
C PHE A 134 14.32 12.47 -17.60
N ALA A 135 14.25 11.75 -16.49
CA ALA A 135 14.71 10.38 -16.33
C ALA A 135 13.71 9.80 -15.32
N LEU A 136 13.08 8.65 -15.53
CA LEU A 136 13.66 7.40 -16.00
C LEU A 136 12.55 6.57 -16.65
N THR A 137 12.88 5.82 -17.70
CA THR A 137 12.11 4.64 -18.14
C THR A 137 12.09 3.67 -16.96
N ILE A 138 10.91 3.36 -16.42
CA ILE A 138 10.78 2.26 -15.45
C ILE A 138 10.50 1.02 -16.29
N ASP A 139 11.55 0.26 -16.57
CA ASP A 139 11.42 -1.09 -17.09
C ASP A 139 10.85 -1.97 -15.97
N PHE A 140 9.67 -2.54 -16.22
CA PHE A 140 9.04 -3.51 -15.33
C PHE A 140 9.76 -4.85 -15.52
N ALA A 141 10.58 -5.26 -14.54
CA ALA A 141 11.03 -6.63 -14.43
C ALA A 141 9.97 -7.44 -13.68
N PHE A 142 9.19 -8.22 -14.42
CA PHE A 142 8.27 -9.21 -13.89
C PHE A 142 9.10 -10.49 -13.68
N GLU A 143 9.47 -10.79 -12.43
CA GLU A 143 10.17 -12.03 -12.10
C GLU A 143 9.12 -13.07 -11.69
N GLU A 144 8.85 -13.98 -12.61
CA GLU A 144 7.93 -15.11 -12.47
C GLU A 144 8.64 -16.19 -11.64
N LEU A 145 8.23 -16.38 -10.39
CA LEU A 145 8.65 -17.54 -9.58
C LEU A 145 7.80 -18.74 -9.99
N ALA A 146 8.44 -19.65 -10.72
CA ALA A 146 8.00 -21.03 -10.95
C ALA A 146 8.29 -21.92 -9.73
#